data_AF-A0A7V2RK21-F1
#
_entry.id   AF-A0A7V2RK21-F1
#
_cell.length_a   1.000
_cell.length_b   1.000
_cell.length_c   1.000
_cell.angle_alpha   90.00
_cell.angle_beta   90.00
_cell.angle_gamma   90.00
#
_symmetry.space_group_name_H-M   'P 1'
#
loop_
_entity.id
_entity.type
_entity.pdbx_description
1 polymer ?
#
loop_
_entity_poly.entity_id
_entity_poly.type
_entity_poly.pdbx_seq_one_letter_code
_entity_poly.pdbx_strand_id
1 'polypeptide(L)'
;MANDFKELVQFIKSSQDSLRSFLPMLEEETGRLIKEGVQDSPAIERHLDTLLSLTSAGLADDLFIRLLEYYKTIDPAAARDYWDIYEEQNE
;
A
#
# COMPACT_ATOMS: atom_id res chain seq x y z
N MET A 1 -26.19 -22.61 -4.93
CA MET A 1 -24.81 -23.08 -4.69
C MET A 1 -23.84 -22.73 -5.82
N ALA A 2 -23.98 -23.24 -7.06
CA ALA A 2 -23.03 -22.89 -8.13
C ALA A 2 -23.14 -21.42 -8.61
N ASN A 3 -24.34 -20.82 -8.50
CA ASN A 3 -24.58 -19.43 -8.90
C ASN A 3 -24.01 -18.43 -7.87
N ASP A 4 -24.22 -18.70 -6.58
CA ASP A 4 -23.79 -17.85 -5.46
C ASP A 4 -22.25 -17.71 -5.41
N PHE A 5 -21.52 -18.80 -5.65
CA PHE A 5 -20.05 -18.76 -5.73
C PHE A 5 -19.54 -17.91 -6.89
N LYS A 6 -20.25 -17.94 -8.04
CA LYS A 6 -19.87 -17.19 -9.25
C LYS A 6 -20.09 -15.70 -9.06
N GLU A 7 -21.17 -15.32 -8.38
CA GLU A 7 -21.46 -13.93 -8.00
C GLU A 7 -20.41 -13.40 -7.01
N LEU A 8 -20.03 -14.21 -6.01
CA LEU A 8 -18.95 -13.88 -5.06
C LEU A 8 -17.61 -13.62 -5.77
N VAL A 9 -17.23 -14.48 -6.70
CA VAL A 9 -16.00 -14.31 -7.50
C VAL A 9 -16.06 -13.05 -8.37
N GLN A 10 -17.20 -12.76 -9.00
CA GLN A 10 -17.35 -11.52 -9.78
C GLN A 10 -17.28 -10.27 -8.91
N PHE A 11 -17.89 -10.30 -7.72
CA PHE A 11 -17.82 -9.23 -6.75
C PHE A 11 -16.36 -8.95 -6.36
N ILE A 12 -15.62 -9.98 -5.91
CA ILE A 12 -14.21 -9.85 -5.52
C ILE A 12 -13.36 -9.26 -6.66
N LYS A 13 -13.56 -9.73 -7.89
CA LYS A 13 -12.84 -9.20 -9.07
C LYS A 13 -13.17 -7.74 -9.32
N SER A 14 -14.45 -7.36 -9.29
CA SER A 14 -14.85 -5.96 -9.49
C SER A 14 -14.32 -5.03 -8.41
N SER A 15 -14.23 -5.50 -7.16
CA SER A 15 -13.61 -4.77 -6.06
C SER A 15 -12.11 -4.59 -6.28
N GLN A 16 -11.40 -5.66 -6.67
CA GLN A 16 -9.97 -5.59 -6.99
C GLN A 16 -9.69 -4.66 -8.18
N ASP A 17 -10.50 -4.71 -9.24
CA ASP A 17 -10.36 -3.82 -10.40
C ASP A 17 -10.59 -2.35 -10.00
N SER A 18 -11.55 -2.10 -9.12
CA SER A 18 -11.80 -0.75 -8.59
C SER A 18 -10.59 -0.26 -7.79
N LEU A 19 -10.02 -1.10 -6.90
CA LEU A 19 -8.82 -0.75 -6.14
C LEU A 19 -7.61 -0.52 -7.05
N ARG A 20 -7.42 -1.36 -8.08
CA ARG A 20 -6.36 -1.23 -9.08
C ARG A 20 -6.43 0.10 -9.83
N SER A 21 -7.62 0.65 -10.05
CA SER A 21 -7.78 1.92 -10.74
C SER A 21 -7.18 3.12 -10.00
N PHE A 22 -6.97 3.00 -8.68
CA PHE A 22 -6.30 4.02 -7.87
C PHE A 22 -4.77 3.90 -7.82
N LEU A 23 -4.21 2.75 -8.22
CA LEU A 23 -2.75 2.52 -8.17
C LEU A 23 -1.94 3.57 -8.92
N PRO A 24 -2.31 4.03 -10.13
CA PRO A 24 -1.53 5.04 -10.85
C PRO A 24 -1.42 6.37 -10.08
N MET A 25 -2.49 6.78 -9.39
CA MET A 25 -2.50 7.99 -8.57
C MET A 25 -1.55 7.83 -7.37
N LEU A 26 -1.61 6.67 -6.70
CA LEU A 26 -0.75 6.36 -5.56
C LEU A 26 0.72 6.24 -5.96
N GLU A 27 1.01 5.71 -7.16
CA GLU A 27 2.35 5.66 -7.73
C GLU A 27 2.90 7.06 -7.98
N GLU A 28 2.09 7.96 -8.57
CA GLU A 28 2.48 9.35 -8.79
C GLU A 28 2.77 10.07 -7.47
N GLU A 29 1.90 9.91 -6.48
CA GLU A 29 2.05 10.52 -5.15
C GLU A 29 3.28 9.99 -4.41
N THR A 30 3.49 8.66 -4.41
CA THR A 30 4.70 8.03 -3.87
C THR A 30 5.96 8.57 -4.55
N GLY A 31 5.94 8.65 -5.88
CA GLY A 31 7.03 9.21 -6.66
C GLY A 31 7.30 10.67 -6.32
N ARG A 32 6.25 11.47 -6.08
CA ARG A 32 6.34 12.88 -5.69
C ARG A 32 6.98 13.05 -4.31
N LEU A 33 6.49 12.34 -3.30
CA LEU A 33 7.03 12.38 -1.94
C LEU A 33 8.54 12.11 -1.91
N ILE A 34 8.97 11.06 -2.63
CA ILE A 34 10.38 10.66 -2.72
C ILE A 34 11.20 11.69 -3.52
N LYS A 35 10.71 12.09 -4.71
CA LYS A 35 11.44 12.98 -5.62
C LYS A 35 11.62 14.39 -5.04
N GLU A 36 10.59 14.90 -4.37
CA GLU A 36 10.62 16.21 -3.73
C GLU A 36 11.34 16.19 -2.38
N GLY A 37 11.70 15.01 -1.89
CA GLY A 37 12.42 14.86 -0.64
C GLY A 37 11.60 15.30 0.57
N VAL A 38 10.29 15.02 0.55
CA VAL A 38 9.37 15.39 1.64
C VAL A 38 9.80 14.71 2.92
N GLN A 39 10.02 15.47 4.00
CA GLN A 39 10.41 14.95 5.32
C GLN A 39 9.31 15.05 6.37
N ASP A 40 8.08 15.35 5.95
CA ASP A 40 6.92 15.39 6.84
C ASP A 40 6.50 13.94 7.19
N SER A 41 7.04 13.41 8.29
CA SER A 41 6.77 12.04 8.75
C SER A 41 5.27 11.74 8.83
N PRO A 42 4.41 12.57 9.48
CA PRO A 42 2.97 12.35 9.47
C PRO A 42 2.35 12.22 8.08
N ALA A 43 2.83 12.94 7.07
CA ALA A 43 2.33 12.82 5.70
C ALA A 43 2.75 11.50 5.06
N ILE A 44 4.00 11.08 5.28
CA ILE A 44 4.53 9.80 4.79
C ILE A 44 3.81 8.62 5.46
N GLU A 45 3.61 8.67 6.78
CA GLU A 45 2.91 7.65 7.56
C GLU A 45 1.47 7.44 7.07
N ARG A 46 0.70 8.53 6.85
CA ARG A 46 -0.65 8.42 6.27
C ARG A 46 -0.65 7.74 4.89
N HIS A 47 0.39 7.99 4.09
CA HIS A 47 0.52 7.36 2.79
C HIS A 47 0.96 5.90 2.91
N LEU A 48 1.87 5.57 3.84
CA LEU A 48 2.24 4.20 4.20
C LEU A 48 1.03 3.40 4.70
N ASP A 49 0.19 3.96 5.56
CA ASP A 49 -1.04 3.32 6.05
C ASP A 49 -1.98 2.96 4.89
N THR A 50 -2.11 3.88 3.93
CA THR A 50 -2.92 3.67 2.74
C THR A 50 -2.36 2.54 1.90
N LEU A 51 -1.05 2.55 1.61
CA LEU A 51 -0.39 1.52 0.83
C LEU A 51 -0.43 0.16 1.53
N LEU A 52 -0.18 0.10 2.84
CA LEU A 52 -0.24 -1.09 3.67
C LEU A 52 -1.64 -1.70 3.69
N SER A 53 -2.70 -0.89 3.72
CA SER A 53 -4.06 -1.43 3.63
C SER A 53 -4.30 -2.17 2.31
N LEU A 54 -3.64 -1.74 1.23
CA LEU A 54 -3.76 -2.34 -0.09
C LEU A 54 -2.92 -3.61 -0.25
N THR A 55 -1.82 -3.76 0.50
CA THR A 55 -1.01 -5.00 0.48
C THR A 55 -1.82 -6.19 0.97
N SER A 56 -2.71 -6.00 1.95
CA SER A 56 -3.65 -7.04 2.39
C SER A 56 -4.60 -7.55 1.28
N ALA A 57 -4.80 -6.76 0.22
CA ALA A 57 -5.59 -7.13 -0.96
C ALA A 57 -4.72 -7.68 -2.11
N GLY A 58 -3.41 -7.88 -1.88
CA GLY A 58 -2.43 -8.29 -2.88
C GLY A 58 -2.11 -7.20 -3.90
N LEU A 59 -2.15 -5.93 -3.47
CA LEU A 59 -1.90 -4.75 -4.30
C LEU A 59 -0.86 -3.84 -3.63
N ALA A 60 -0.17 -3.02 -4.42
CA ALA A 60 0.70 -1.94 -3.94
C ALA A 60 1.95 -2.35 -3.13
N ASP A 61 2.32 -3.63 -3.05
CA ASP A 61 3.54 -4.10 -2.37
C ASP A 61 4.80 -3.32 -2.79
N ASP A 62 5.01 -3.18 -4.10
CA ASP A 62 6.16 -2.45 -4.64
C ASP A 62 6.17 -0.97 -4.23
N LEU A 63 4.99 -0.34 -4.19
CA LEU A 63 4.85 1.06 -3.78
C LEU A 63 5.10 1.23 -2.28
N PHE A 64 4.54 0.33 -1.48
CA PHE A 64 4.72 0.30 -0.03
C PHE A 64 6.21 0.16 0.31
N ILE A 65 6.88 -0.87 -0.23
CA ILE A 65 8.32 -1.10 0.02
C ILE A 65 9.14 0.10 -0.43
N ARG A 66 8.85 0.67 -1.61
CA ARG A 66 9.59 1.82 -2.12
C ARG A 66 9.46 3.05 -1.23
N LEU A 67 8.26 3.36 -0.74
CA LEU A 67 8.05 4.46 0.19
C LEU A 67 8.68 4.18 1.55
N LEU A 68 8.59 2.94 2.02
CA LEU A 68 9.16 2.53 3.30
C LEU A 68 10.69 2.65 3.30
N GLU A 69 11.36 2.22 2.24
CA GLU A 69 12.81 2.40 2.07
C GLU A 69 13.21 3.87 2.09
N TYR A 70 12.40 4.74 1.49
CA TYR A 70 12.60 6.18 1.61
C TYR A 70 12.39 6.65 3.06
N TYR A 71 11.32 6.22 3.72
CA TYR A 71 10.99 6.62 5.09
C TYR A 71 12.06 6.18 6.11
N LYS A 72 12.71 5.03 5.90
CA LYS A 72 13.87 4.58 6.71
C LYS A 72 14.99 5.62 6.80
N THR A 73 15.13 6.48 5.79
CA THR A 73 16.14 7.56 5.79
C THR A 73 15.76 8.76 6.66
N ILE A 74 14.48 8.86 7.05
CA ILE A 74 13.90 9.94 7.84
C ILE A 74 13.68 9.48 9.28
N ASP A 75 12.94 8.38 9.46
CA ASP A 75 12.67 7.76 10.75
C ASP A 75 12.84 6.23 10.67
N PRO A 76 14.03 5.71 10.96
CA PRO A 76 14.31 4.27 10.86
C PRO A 76 13.59 3.43 11.91
N ALA A 77 13.19 4.02 13.05
CA ALA A 77 12.49 3.29 14.10
C ALA A 77 11.04 3.07 13.69
N ALA A 78 10.32 4.13 13.31
CA ALA A 78 8.95 4.01 12.82
C ALA A 78 8.88 3.16 11.54
N ALA A 79 9.86 3.28 10.64
CA ALA A 79 9.92 2.43 9.45
C ALA A 79 10.15 0.94 9.77
N ARG A 80 10.78 0.62 10.90
CA ARG A 80 10.88 -0.78 11.34
C ARG A 80 9.52 -1.32 11.78
N ASP A 81 8.74 -0.53 12.50
CA ASP A 81 7.39 -0.92 12.94
C ASP A 81 6.48 -1.22 11.74
N TYR A 82 6.54 -0.39 10.69
CA TYR A 82 5.81 -0.65 9.44
C TYR A 82 6.25 -1.94 8.73
N TRP A 83 7.54 -2.25 8.75
CA TRP A 83 8.05 -3.49 8.17
C TRP A 83 7.54 -4.72 8.94
N ASP A 84 7.57 -4.66 10.27
CA ASP A 84 7.09 -5.76 11.11
C ASP A 84 5.59 -6.01 10.89
N ILE A 85 4.77 -4.96 10.79
CA ILE A 85 3.33 -5.09 10.45
C ILE A 85 3.14 -5.68 9.05
N TYR A 86 3.96 -5.29 8.07
CA TYR A 86 3.89 -5.84 6.72
C TYR A 86 4.24 -7.33 6.68
N GLU A 87 5.29 -7.75 7.40
CA GLU A 87 5.64 -9.17 7.51
C GLU A 87 4.53 -9.98 8.18
N GLU A 88 3.95 -9.48 9.28
CA GLU A 88 2.83 -10.14 9.97
C GLU A 88 1.59 -10.33 9.07
N GLN A 89 1.35 -9.45 8.10
CA GLN A 89 0.23 -9.57 7.17
C GLN A 89 0.46 -10.59 6.04
N ASN A 90 1.72 -10.96 5.77
CA ASN A 90 2.11 -11.78 4.62
C ASN A 90 2.66 -13.17 5.01
N GLU A 91 2.75 -13.49 6.31
CA GLU A 91 2.95 -14.85 6.83
C GLU A 91 1.66 -15.71 6.78
#